data_AF-A0A366S9U8-F1
#
_entry.id   AF-A0A366S9U8-F1
#
_cell.length_a   1.000
_cell.length_b   1.000
_cell.length_c   1.000
_cell.angle_alpha   90.00
_cell.angle_beta   90.00
_cell.angle_gamma   90.00
#
_symmetry.space_group_name_H-M   'P 1'
#
loop_
_entity.id
_entity.type
_entity.pdbx_description
1 polymer ?
#
loop_
_entity_poly.entity_id
_entity_poly.type
_entity_poly.pdbx_seq_one_letter_code
_entity_poly.pdbx_strand_id
1 'polypeptide(L)'
;MSSQNLPHMEFCSYVEALEADGDLQRFGRLARHLGLPIGSSIKDILDKMVDVKTSTPIPPTIVESGSCKEHILTPDQFDVTKLPAPLLHQSDGGNYVQTYGMHIARSPDGKWTNWSIACAMVHDRNHLVGLVIKPQHIWQMHQLWKKEGRDMPWTLAFGVPPAAVMVSSMLLPNGFFEAEYIGSLVASSLEGLDLKVPLERCMGYVFPGDTHQWPKYTVDLITHRKDAILPVFNCGRLTNETFTMIGPLAAAEIGFLLRSQGLPIKEAYSPFESQVT
;
A
#
# COMPACT_ATOMS: atom_id res chain seq x y z
N MET A 1 -8.85 1.20 -29.04
CA MET A 1 -9.00 -0.05 -28.26
C MET A 1 -10.00 0.26 -27.17
N SER A 2 -11.11 -0.48 -27.06
CA SER A 2 -12.12 -0.20 -26.04
C SER A 2 -11.46 -0.26 -24.66
N SER A 3 -11.73 0.70 -23.78
CA SER A 3 -11.36 0.60 -22.37
C SER A 3 -11.97 -0.70 -21.85
N GLN A 4 -11.15 -1.74 -21.71
CA GLN A 4 -11.57 -2.91 -20.95
C GLN A 4 -11.93 -2.36 -19.57
N ASN A 5 -13.15 -2.62 -19.12
CA ASN A 5 -13.57 -2.23 -17.79
C ASN A 5 -12.70 -3.06 -16.84
N LEU A 6 -11.63 -2.47 -16.32
CA LEU A 6 -10.69 -3.11 -15.41
C LEU A 6 -11.09 -2.70 -13.99
N PRO A 7 -12.04 -3.41 -13.33
CA PRO A 7 -12.54 -2.99 -12.03
C PRO A 7 -11.43 -2.92 -10.97
N HIS A 8 -10.29 -3.57 -11.18
CA HIS A 8 -9.12 -3.48 -10.30
C HIS A 8 -8.32 -2.16 -10.42
N MET A 9 -8.65 -1.29 -11.37
CA MET A 9 -7.99 0.01 -11.52
C MET A 9 -8.71 1.12 -10.74
N GLU A 10 -9.97 0.93 -10.37
CA GLU A 10 -10.73 1.85 -9.54
C GLU A 10 -11.27 1.14 -8.32
N PHE A 11 -10.93 1.63 -7.12
CA PHE A 11 -11.20 0.90 -5.88
C PHE A 11 -12.70 0.68 -5.62
N CYS A 12 -13.56 1.64 -5.97
CA CYS A 12 -15.01 1.47 -5.85
C CYS A 12 -15.52 0.34 -6.75
N SER A 13 -15.11 0.33 -8.02
CA SER A 13 -15.45 -0.73 -8.98
C SER A 13 -14.89 -2.08 -8.55
N TYR A 14 -13.73 -2.11 -7.89
CA TYR A 14 -13.15 -3.30 -7.30
C TYR A 14 -14.04 -3.87 -6.18
N VAL A 15 -14.53 -3.03 -5.28
CA VAL A 15 -15.43 -3.43 -4.18
C VAL A 15 -16.76 -3.96 -4.73
N GLU A 16 -17.38 -3.25 -5.67
CA GLU A 16 -18.63 -3.70 -6.32
C GLU A 16 -18.47 -5.09 -6.97
N ALA A 17 -17.33 -5.32 -7.63
CA ALA A 17 -17.02 -6.62 -8.22
C ALA A 17 -16.82 -7.72 -7.16
N LEU A 18 -16.30 -7.39 -5.97
CA LEU A 18 -16.15 -8.36 -4.88
C LEU A 18 -17.51 -8.76 -4.32
N GLU A 19 -18.39 -7.78 -4.11
CA GLU A 19 -19.75 -8.00 -3.63
C GLU A 19 -20.56 -8.86 -4.62
N ALA A 20 -20.44 -8.60 -5.92
CA ALA A 20 -21.13 -9.34 -6.97
C ALA A 20 -20.76 -10.84 -7.02
N ASP A 21 -19.50 -11.16 -6.74
CA ASP A 21 -19.00 -12.54 -6.82
C ASP A 21 -19.13 -13.31 -5.49
N GLY A 22 -19.64 -12.68 -4.44
CA GLY A 22 -19.79 -13.26 -3.10
C GLY A 22 -18.48 -13.59 -2.39
N ASP A 23 -17.34 -13.24 -2.99
CA ASP A 23 -15.99 -13.37 -2.44
C ASP A 23 -15.62 -14.80 -1.95
N LEU A 24 -16.12 -15.81 -2.66
CA LEU A 24 -16.07 -17.22 -2.21
C LEU A 24 -14.79 -17.96 -2.63
N GLN A 25 -13.97 -17.39 -3.51
CA GLN A 25 -12.77 -18.06 -4.02
C GLN A 25 -11.55 -17.81 -3.11
N ARG A 26 -10.86 -18.88 -2.72
CA ARG A 26 -9.74 -18.85 -1.73
C ARG A 26 -8.69 -17.77 -1.99
N PHE A 27 -8.35 -17.50 -3.26
CA PHE A 27 -7.39 -16.47 -3.67
C PHE A 27 -8.00 -15.41 -4.60
N GLY A 28 -9.34 -15.38 -4.74
CA GLY A 28 -10.02 -14.53 -5.72
C GLY A 28 -9.74 -13.05 -5.53
N ARG A 29 -9.70 -12.58 -4.27
CA ARG A 29 -9.30 -11.20 -3.95
C ARG A 29 -7.91 -10.88 -4.46
N LEU A 30 -6.90 -11.70 -4.13
CA LEU A 30 -5.51 -11.50 -4.54
C LEU A 30 -5.34 -11.55 -6.06
N ALA A 31 -5.99 -12.52 -6.70
CA ALA A 31 -5.99 -12.63 -8.16
C ALA A 31 -6.51 -11.32 -8.79
N ARG A 32 -7.62 -10.80 -8.28
CA ARG A 32 -8.20 -9.55 -8.77
C ARG A 32 -7.31 -8.32 -8.53
N HIS A 33 -6.53 -8.28 -7.44
CA HIS A 33 -5.56 -7.18 -7.25
C HIS A 33 -4.61 -7.06 -8.44
N LEU A 34 -4.27 -8.20 -9.06
CA LEU A 34 -3.34 -8.29 -10.19
C LEU A 34 -4.04 -8.36 -11.56
N GLY A 35 -5.35 -8.16 -11.61
CA GLY A 35 -6.13 -8.32 -12.83
C GLY A 35 -6.22 -9.77 -13.34
N LEU A 36 -5.93 -10.76 -12.50
CA LEU A 36 -6.04 -12.18 -12.83
C LEU A 36 -7.48 -12.71 -12.63
N PRO A 37 -7.87 -13.79 -13.33
CA PRO A 37 -9.15 -14.46 -13.09
C PRO A 37 -9.32 -14.91 -11.63
N ILE A 38 -10.53 -14.83 -11.08
CA ILE A 38 -10.79 -15.17 -9.66
C ILE A 38 -10.48 -16.63 -9.28
N GLY A 39 -10.41 -17.53 -10.27
CA GLY A 39 -10.02 -18.93 -10.09
C GLY A 39 -8.52 -19.18 -10.16
N SER A 40 -7.70 -18.13 -10.32
CA SER A 40 -6.25 -18.27 -10.39
C SER A 40 -5.68 -18.88 -9.12
N SER A 41 -4.72 -19.78 -9.31
CA SER A 41 -3.97 -20.38 -8.23
C SER A 41 -2.98 -19.38 -7.63
N ILE A 42 -2.49 -19.67 -6.42
CA ILE A 42 -1.41 -18.88 -5.82
C ILE A 42 -0.15 -18.90 -6.69
N LYS A 43 0.09 -19.99 -7.45
CA LYS A 43 1.21 -20.08 -8.38
C LYS A 43 1.05 -19.06 -9.52
N ASP A 44 -0.13 -18.95 -10.12
CA ASP A 44 -0.39 -17.98 -11.20
C ASP A 44 -0.17 -16.54 -10.73
N ILE A 45 -0.58 -16.23 -9.49
CA ILE A 45 -0.39 -14.93 -8.84
C ILE A 45 1.12 -14.64 -8.67
N LEU A 46 1.87 -15.60 -8.14
CA LEU A 46 3.31 -15.46 -7.91
C LEU A 46 4.09 -15.35 -9.22
N ASP A 47 3.76 -16.17 -10.23
CA ASP A 47 4.40 -16.14 -11.55
C ASP A 47 4.19 -14.79 -12.23
N LYS A 48 2.94 -14.28 -12.25
CA LYS A 48 2.61 -12.96 -12.79
C LYS A 48 3.46 -11.85 -12.19
N MET A 49 3.71 -11.91 -10.88
CA MET A 49 4.56 -10.93 -10.23
C MET A 49 6.03 -11.08 -10.57
N VAL A 50 6.54 -12.31 -10.68
CA VAL A 50 7.94 -12.55 -11.06
C VAL A 50 8.17 -12.07 -12.50
N ASP A 51 7.24 -12.32 -13.40
CA ASP A 51 7.31 -11.90 -14.81
C ASP A 51 7.37 -10.38 -14.97
N VAL A 52 6.73 -9.63 -14.07
CA VAL A 52 6.72 -8.17 -14.13
C VAL A 52 8.10 -7.57 -13.82
N LYS A 53 8.96 -8.29 -13.09
CA LYS A 53 10.33 -7.83 -12.79
C LYS A 53 11.23 -7.72 -14.01
N THR A 54 10.94 -8.48 -15.07
CA THR A 54 11.70 -8.44 -16.33
C THR A 54 10.93 -7.73 -17.44
N SER A 55 9.72 -7.24 -17.13
CA SER A 55 8.88 -6.52 -18.08
C SER A 55 9.32 -5.07 -18.24
N THR A 56 8.95 -4.46 -19.37
CA THR A 56 9.20 -3.04 -19.61
C THR A 56 8.38 -2.19 -18.63
N PRO A 57 8.98 -1.24 -17.89
CA PRO A 57 8.28 -0.34 -16.97
C PRO A 57 7.25 0.54 -17.72
N ILE A 58 6.04 0.73 -17.17
CA ILE A 58 4.98 1.57 -17.77
C ILE A 58 4.72 2.82 -16.89
N PRO A 59 5.24 4.01 -17.23
CA PRO A 59 5.16 5.18 -16.36
C PRO A 59 3.72 5.65 -16.12
N PRO A 60 3.43 6.19 -14.92
CA PRO A 60 2.13 6.73 -14.59
C PRO A 60 1.83 7.98 -15.42
N THR A 61 0.54 8.19 -15.67
CA THR A 61 0.02 9.39 -16.33
C THR A 61 -0.30 10.43 -15.26
N ILE A 62 0.46 11.52 -15.25
CA ILE A 62 0.15 12.66 -14.38
C ILE A 62 -1.06 13.38 -14.97
N VAL A 63 -2.10 13.55 -14.17
CA VAL A 63 -3.34 14.24 -14.54
C VAL A 63 -3.61 15.39 -13.58
N GLU A 64 -4.21 16.47 -14.09
CA GLU A 64 -4.50 17.66 -13.28
C GLU A 64 -5.67 17.44 -12.31
N SER A 65 -6.63 16.58 -12.68
CA SER A 65 -7.84 16.29 -11.91
C SER A 65 -8.19 14.80 -11.93
N GLY A 66 -8.99 14.35 -10.96
CA GLY A 66 -9.44 12.98 -10.81
C GLY A 66 -10.49 12.85 -9.71
N SER A 67 -11.12 11.67 -9.59
CA SER A 67 -12.20 11.41 -8.62
C SER A 67 -11.79 11.71 -7.17
N CYS A 68 -10.52 11.53 -6.83
CA CYS A 68 -9.97 11.85 -5.50
C CYS A 68 -10.05 13.33 -5.12
N LYS A 69 -10.35 14.24 -6.06
CA LYS A 69 -10.46 15.69 -5.85
C LYS A 69 -11.89 16.24 -5.96
N GLU A 70 -12.92 15.38 -5.98
CA GLU A 70 -14.33 15.84 -6.05
C GLU A 70 -14.75 16.69 -4.85
N HIS A 71 -14.27 16.32 -3.66
CA HIS A 71 -14.41 17.09 -2.44
C HIS A 71 -13.03 17.47 -1.91
N ILE A 72 -12.86 18.74 -1.54
CA ILE A 72 -11.61 19.29 -1.00
C ILE A 72 -11.97 20.01 0.30
N LEU A 73 -11.39 19.56 1.41
CA LEU A 73 -11.66 20.06 2.75
C LEU A 73 -10.41 20.74 3.31
N THR A 74 -10.55 22.01 3.68
CA THR A 74 -9.52 22.78 4.40
C THR A 74 -9.53 22.47 5.91
N PRO A 75 -8.50 22.87 6.69
CA PRO A 75 -8.38 22.49 8.11
C PRO A 75 -9.58 22.83 9.01
N ASP A 76 -10.34 23.88 8.69
CA ASP A 76 -11.56 24.26 9.40
C ASP A 76 -12.77 23.36 9.04
N GLN A 77 -12.72 22.68 7.90
CA GLN A 77 -13.83 21.89 7.35
C GLN A 77 -13.77 20.40 7.71
N PHE A 78 -12.62 19.90 8.19
CA PHE A 78 -12.48 18.50 8.59
C PHE A 78 -12.11 18.32 10.07
N ASP A 79 -12.33 17.10 10.53
CA ASP A 79 -11.91 16.60 11.84
C ASP A 79 -11.57 15.12 11.68
N VAL A 80 -10.27 14.76 11.76
CA VAL A 80 -9.84 13.39 11.50
C VAL A 80 -10.36 12.40 12.55
N THR A 81 -10.78 12.88 13.72
CA THR A 81 -11.44 12.05 14.74
C THR A 81 -12.85 11.60 14.34
N LYS A 82 -13.45 12.25 13.34
CA LYS A 82 -14.77 11.91 12.80
C LYS A 82 -14.71 10.96 11.60
N LEU A 83 -13.51 10.67 11.09
CA LEU A 83 -13.35 9.61 10.09
C LEU A 83 -13.74 8.26 10.71
N PRO A 84 -14.23 7.29 9.93
CA PRO A 84 -14.62 5.97 10.43
C PRO A 84 -13.39 5.09 10.76
N ALA A 85 -12.42 5.66 11.48
CA ALA A 85 -11.21 5.00 11.94
C ALA A 85 -11.56 4.04 13.10
N PRO A 86 -11.39 2.72 12.92
CA PRO A 86 -11.74 1.77 13.97
C PRO A 86 -10.70 1.71 15.09
N LEU A 87 -11.17 1.34 16.28
CA LEU A 87 -10.35 0.67 17.29
C LEU A 87 -10.30 -0.81 16.90
N LEU A 88 -9.16 -1.32 16.42
CA LEU A 88 -9.09 -2.65 15.81
C LEU A 88 -9.08 -3.77 16.86
N HIS A 89 -8.39 -3.53 17.98
CA HIS A 89 -8.29 -4.44 19.11
C HIS A 89 -8.57 -3.73 20.42
N GLN A 90 -9.05 -4.49 21.41
CA GLN A 90 -9.34 -3.99 22.76
C GLN A 90 -8.12 -3.33 23.44
N SER A 91 -6.91 -3.75 23.09
CA SER A 91 -5.67 -3.25 23.69
C SER A 91 -4.94 -2.20 22.84
N ASP A 92 -5.52 -1.78 21.71
CA ASP A 92 -4.91 -0.75 20.87
C ASP A 92 -4.85 0.59 21.60
N GLY A 93 -3.78 1.35 21.35
CA GLY A 93 -3.57 2.67 21.96
C GLY A 93 -4.52 3.77 21.47
N GLY A 94 -5.29 3.51 20.41
CA GLY A 94 -6.24 4.45 19.81
C GLY A 94 -6.81 3.95 18.49
N ASN A 95 -7.60 4.81 17.83
CA ASN A 95 -8.21 4.49 16.54
C ASN A 95 -7.17 4.57 15.42
N TYR A 96 -7.12 3.59 14.53
CA TYR A 96 -6.19 3.55 13.41
C TYR A 96 -6.91 3.90 12.11
N VAL A 97 -6.69 5.11 11.60
CA VAL A 97 -7.24 5.53 10.31
C VAL A 97 -6.49 4.86 9.15
N GLN A 98 -5.19 4.63 9.33
CA GLN A 98 -4.35 4.00 8.34
C GLN A 98 -3.98 2.59 8.76
N THR A 99 -4.59 1.66 8.04
CA THR A 99 -4.39 0.22 8.15
C THR A 99 -4.26 -0.42 6.78
N TYR A 100 -4.93 0.13 5.76
CA TYR A 100 -4.89 -0.34 4.37
C TYR A 100 -4.82 0.82 3.37
N GLY A 101 -3.64 1.39 3.20
CA GLY A 101 -3.39 2.51 2.30
C GLY A 101 -1.90 2.71 2.13
N MET A 102 -1.48 3.85 1.60
CA MET A 102 -0.06 4.15 1.42
C MET A 102 0.29 5.58 1.82
N HIS A 103 1.38 5.72 2.58
CA HIS A 103 2.10 6.97 2.79
C HIS A 103 2.89 7.29 1.55
N ILE A 104 2.95 8.56 1.15
CA ILE A 104 3.75 9.05 0.03
C ILE A 104 4.55 10.24 0.54
N ALA A 105 5.87 10.23 0.38
CA ALA A 105 6.75 11.34 0.76
C ALA A 105 7.86 11.52 -0.28
N ARG A 106 8.28 12.73 -0.59
CA ARG A 106 9.31 13.01 -1.60
C ARG A 106 10.57 13.58 -0.97
N SER A 107 11.75 13.26 -1.49
CA SER A 107 13.03 13.78 -1.00
C SER A 107 13.11 15.29 -1.21
N PRO A 108 13.92 15.99 -0.39
CA PRO A 108 14.08 17.45 -0.52
C PRO A 108 14.55 17.90 -1.91
N ASP A 109 15.37 17.09 -2.58
CA ASP A 109 15.87 17.36 -3.94
C ASP A 109 14.91 16.93 -5.05
N GLY A 110 13.79 16.30 -4.69
CA GLY A 110 12.77 15.82 -5.60
C GLY A 110 13.16 14.60 -6.43
N LYS A 111 14.34 14.00 -6.23
CA LYS A 111 14.81 12.87 -7.07
C LYS A 111 14.27 11.52 -6.62
N TRP A 112 13.83 11.42 -5.38
CA TRP A 112 13.29 10.20 -4.79
C TRP A 112 11.93 10.48 -4.20
N THR A 113 10.98 9.58 -4.41
CA THR A 113 9.72 9.55 -3.67
C THR A 113 9.62 8.18 -3.02
N ASN A 114 9.08 8.12 -1.81
CA ASN A 114 8.82 6.92 -1.06
C ASN A 114 7.32 6.70 -0.97
N TRP A 115 6.85 5.50 -1.28
CA TRP A 115 5.51 5.04 -0.98
C TRP A 115 5.62 3.91 0.02
N SER A 116 4.95 3.97 1.15
CA SER A 116 5.15 2.98 2.20
C SER A 116 3.84 2.65 2.88
N ILE A 117 3.78 1.43 3.40
CA ILE A 117 2.68 1.01 4.26
C ILE A 117 3.20 1.05 5.68
N ALA A 118 2.68 1.97 6.46
CA ALA A 118 2.89 2.08 7.89
C ALA A 118 1.54 2.37 8.54
N CYS A 119 1.30 1.85 9.74
CA CYS A 119 0.08 2.17 10.45
C CYS A 119 0.13 3.63 10.94
N ALA A 120 -1.01 4.33 10.89
CA ALA A 120 -1.15 5.64 11.49
C ALA A 120 -2.39 5.72 12.39
N MET A 121 -2.15 6.13 13.63
CA MET A 121 -3.15 6.29 14.68
C MET A 121 -3.67 7.73 14.68
N VAL A 122 -4.97 7.91 14.90
CA VAL A 122 -5.58 9.22 15.13
C VAL A 122 -5.11 9.76 16.47
N HIS A 123 -4.60 11.00 16.49
CA HIS A 123 -4.15 11.65 17.72
C HIS A 123 -5.14 12.72 18.21
N ASP A 124 -5.53 13.64 17.33
CA ASP A 124 -6.49 14.71 17.61
C ASP A 124 -7.22 15.13 16.33
N ARG A 125 -7.86 16.31 16.31
CA ARG A 125 -8.65 16.82 15.19
C ARG A 125 -7.91 16.89 13.85
N ASN A 126 -6.60 17.12 13.83
CA ASN A 126 -5.83 17.28 12.59
C ASN A 126 -4.44 16.64 12.62
N HIS A 127 -4.15 15.80 13.62
CA HIS A 127 -2.90 15.08 13.70
C HIS A 127 -3.09 13.56 13.72
N LEU A 128 -2.18 12.88 13.04
CA LEU A 128 -1.97 11.45 13.14
C LEU A 128 -0.60 11.17 13.77
N VAL A 129 -0.41 9.96 14.30
CA VAL A 129 0.88 9.44 14.73
C VAL A 129 1.19 8.21 13.90
N GLY A 130 2.25 8.28 13.08
CA GLY A 130 2.62 7.24 12.13
C GLY A 130 3.97 6.62 12.44
N LEU A 131 4.13 5.34 12.15
CA LEU A 131 5.38 4.61 12.38
C LEU A 131 6.48 5.07 11.40
N VAL A 132 7.66 5.39 11.94
CA VAL A 132 8.87 5.76 11.16
C VAL A 132 10.06 4.93 11.65
N ILE A 133 10.07 3.65 11.27
CA ILE A 133 10.98 2.64 11.83
C ILE A 133 12.29 2.58 11.05
N LYS A 134 13.43 2.53 11.75
CA LYS A 134 14.76 2.29 11.15
C LYS A 134 14.89 0.80 10.77
N PRO A 135 15.48 0.43 9.60
CA PRO A 135 16.21 1.27 8.64
C PRO A 135 15.39 1.78 7.45
N GLN A 136 14.07 1.92 7.60
CA GLN A 136 13.20 1.93 6.43
C GLN A 136 13.30 3.19 5.56
N HIS A 137 12.86 3.10 4.30
CA HIS A 137 12.79 4.23 3.38
C HIS A 137 12.03 5.45 3.93
N ILE A 138 10.89 5.26 4.62
CA ILE A 138 10.20 6.38 5.28
C ILE A 138 11.06 7.03 6.38
N TRP A 139 11.84 6.23 7.10
CA TRP A 139 12.81 6.73 8.09
C TRP A 139 13.97 7.47 7.43
N GLN A 140 14.52 6.94 6.34
CA GLN A 140 15.57 7.58 5.55
C GLN A 140 15.08 8.91 4.97
N MET A 141 13.87 8.93 4.42
CA MET A 141 13.20 10.13 3.90
C MET A 141 13.06 11.18 5.01
N HIS A 142 12.54 10.78 6.17
CA HIS A 142 12.45 11.63 7.34
C HIS A 142 13.82 12.17 7.79
N GLN A 143 14.90 11.37 7.70
CA GLN A 143 16.24 11.86 8.01
C GLN A 143 16.73 12.92 7.00
N LEU A 144 16.41 12.78 5.70
CA LEU A 144 16.77 13.77 4.68
C LEU A 144 16.13 15.13 4.98
N TRP A 145 14.82 15.16 5.26
CA TRP A 145 14.11 16.39 5.61
C TRP A 145 14.57 16.99 6.94
N LYS A 146 14.80 16.13 7.93
CA LYS A 146 15.35 16.56 9.22
C LYS A 146 16.71 17.24 9.08
N LYS A 147 17.57 16.75 8.17
CA LYS A 147 18.88 17.35 7.87
C LYS A 147 18.75 18.74 7.25
N GLU A 148 17.72 18.96 6.43
CA GLU A 148 17.39 20.27 5.85
C GLU A 148 16.73 21.23 6.85
N GLY A 149 16.37 20.76 8.05
CA GLY A 149 15.67 21.56 9.06
C GLY A 149 14.26 21.97 8.64
N ARG A 150 13.62 21.16 7.77
CA ARG A 150 12.29 21.43 7.20
C ARG A 150 11.35 20.26 7.50
N ASP A 151 10.07 20.56 7.60
CA ASP A 151 9.03 19.52 7.68
C ASP A 151 9.00 18.71 6.38
N MET A 152 8.72 17.41 6.51
CA MET A 152 8.62 16.48 5.38
C MET A 152 7.20 16.54 4.78
N PRO A 153 7.03 17.04 3.54
CA PRO A 153 5.75 16.96 2.86
C PRO A 153 5.36 15.50 2.66
N TRP A 154 4.10 15.18 2.93
CA TRP A 154 3.60 13.82 2.95
C TRP A 154 2.11 13.77 2.57
N THR A 155 1.72 12.65 1.97
CA THR A 155 0.34 12.32 1.61
C THR A 155 -0.02 10.93 2.10
N LEU A 156 -1.26 10.76 2.58
CA LEU A 156 -1.87 9.46 2.86
C LEU A 156 -2.94 9.19 1.82
N ALA A 157 -2.80 8.08 1.09
CA ALA A 157 -3.76 7.69 0.07
C ALA A 157 -4.49 6.41 0.47
N PHE A 158 -5.82 6.47 0.42
CA PHE A 158 -6.75 5.37 0.68
C PHE A 158 -7.52 5.02 -0.58
N GLY A 159 -7.99 3.78 -0.69
CA GLY A 159 -8.79 3.35 -1.83
C GLY A 159 -8.07 3.56 -3.16
N VAL A 160 -6.75 3.37 -3.16
CA VAL A 160 -5.92 3.37 -4.36
C VAL A 160 -6.16 2.06 -5.13
N PRO A 161 -5.75 1.95 -6.40
CA PRO A 161 -5.83 0.68 -7.13
C PRO A 161 -5.21 -0.45 -6.28
N PRO A 162 -5.90 -1.59 -6.05
CA PRO A 162 -5.39 -2.63 -5.15
C PRO A 162 -3.99 -3.16 -5.51
N ALA A 163 -3.64 -3.17 -6.81
CA ALA A 163 -2.29 -3.45 -7.27
C ALA A 163 -1.25 -2.50 -6.65
N ALA A 164 -1.59 -1.22 -6.46
CA ALA A 164 -0.71 -0.22 -5.87
C ALA A 164 -0.42 -0.53 -4.40
N VAL A 165 -1.43 -0.87 -3.60
CA VAL A 165 -1.20 -1.30 -2.19
C VAL A 165 -0.36 -2.58 -2.14
N MET A 166 -0.64 -3.54 -3.03
CA MET A 166 0.13 -4.79 -3.08
C MET A 166 1.59 -4.55 -3.44
N VAL A 167 1.83 -3.80 -4.52
CA VAL A 167 3.18 -3.38 -4.90
C VAL A 167 3.77 -2.63 -3.73
N SER A 168 3.05 -1.74 -3.04
CA SER A 168 3.60 -0.97 -1.92
C SER A 168 4.15 -1.74 -0.73
N SER A 169 3.91 -3.05 -0.69
CA SER A 169 4.44 -3.97 0.32
C SER A 169 5.63 -4.82 -0.15
N MET A 170 6.07 -4.68 -1.41
CA MET A 170 7.18 -5.39 -2.05
C MET A 170 8.54 -4.75 -1.78
N LEU A 171 9.62 -5.53 -1.89
CA LEU A 171 11.01 -5.07 -1.83
C LEU A 171 11.55 -4.94 -3.26
N LEU A 172 11.42 -3.77 -3.88
CA LEU A 172 11.97 -3.54 -5.21
C LEU A 172 13.47 -3.15 -5.13
N PRO A 173 14.32 -3.62 -6.06
CA PRO A 173 15.71 -3.18 -6.13
C PRO A 173 15.85 -1.66 -6.35
N ASN A 174 16.93 -1.08 -5.84
CA ASN A 174 17.27 0.32 -6.08
C ASN A 174 17.31 0.63 -7.59
N GLY A 175 16.54 1.63 -8.03
CA GLY A 175 16.51 2.09 -9.43
C GLY A 175 15.25 1.73 -10.22
N PHE A 176 14.32 0.95 -9.65
CA PHE A 176 12.97 0.74 -10.20
C PHE A 176 11.98 1.77 -9.65
N PHE A 177 11.00 2.17 -10.47
CA PHE A 177 9.91 3.09 -10.09
C PHE A 177 8.61 2.28 -9.90
N GLU A 178 7.96 2.42 -8.76
CA GLU A 178 6.82 1.62 -8.29
C GLU A 178 5.59 1.83 -9.14
N ALA A 179 5.33 3.09 -9.47
CA ALA A 179 4.25 3.46 -10.36
C ALA A 179 4.43 2.81 -11.73
N GLU A 180 5.68 2.68 -12.18
CA GLU A 180 6.00 1.97 -13.42
C GLU A 180 5.76 0.46 -13.30
N TYR A 181 6.16 -0.11 -12.16
CA TYR A 181 5.97 -1.52 -11.85
C TYR A 181 4.48 -1.88 -11.73
N ILE A 182 3.68 -1.04 -11.06
CA ILE A 182 2.22 -1.20 -10.98
C ILE A 182 1.65 -1.13 -12.39
N GLY A 183 2.09 -0.16 -13.19
CA GLY A 183 1.64 -0.04 -14.57
C GLY A 183 1.94 -1.30 -15.40
N SER A 184 3.13 -1.87 -15.26
CA SER A 184 3.51 -3.15 -15.88
C SER A 184 2.73 -4.34 -15.32
N LEU A 185 2.42 -4.34 -14.02
CA LEU A 185 1.67 -5.40 -13.34
C LEU A 185 0.23 -5.49 -13.84
N VAL A 186 -0.43 -4.35 -13.97
CA VAL A 186 -1.83 -4.23 -14.43
C VAL A 186 -1.95 -4.00 -15.94
N ALA A 187 -0.82 -3.93 -16.65
CA ALA A 187 -0.73 -3.63 -18.08
C ALA A 187 -1.46 -2.33 -18.50
N SER A 188 -1.53 -1.35 -17.60
CA SER A 188 -2.18 -0.04 -17.82
C SER A 188 -1.48 1.04 -17.02
N SER A 189 -1.38 2.26 -17.56
CA SER A 189 -0.91 3.41 -16.79
C SER A 189 -1.83 3.70 -15.60
N LEU A 190 -1.25 4.13 -14.48
CA LEU A 190 -2.01 4.70 -13.37
C LEU A 190 -2.33 6.17 -13.67
N GLU A 191 -3.59 6.55 -13.55
CA GLU A 191 -4.06 7.93 -13.63
C GLU A 191 -4.38 8.46 -12.22
N GLY A 192 -4.40 9.77 -12.05
CA GLY A 192 -5.08 10.40 -10.89
C GLY A 192 -4.28 10.51 -9.60
N LEU A 193 -3.13 9.86 -9.50
CA LEU A 193 -2.19 10.10 -8.42
C LEU A 193 -0.92 10.73 -9.02
N ASP A 194 -0.41 11.77 -8.39
CA ASP A 194 0.88 12.37 -8.74
C ASP A 194 1.99 11.46 -8.20
N LEU A 195 2.56 10.61 -9.08
CA LEU A 195 3.23 9.37 -8.69
C LEU A 195 4.57 9.18 -9.38
N LYS A 196 5.62 8.90 -8.60
CA LYS A 196 6.82 8.12 -8.97
C LYS A 196 7.40 7.49 -7.66
N VAL A 197 8.07 6.32 -7.67
CA VAL A 197 9.19 5.79 -6.79
C VAL A 197 9.10 5.19 -5.31
N PRO A 198 10.18 4.49 -4.74
CA PRO A 198 10.39 3.50 -3.61
C PRO A 198 9.44 2.96 -2.54
N LEU A 199 9.44 1.64 -2.27
CA LEU A 199 8.68 0.92 -1.22
C LEU A 199 9.46 0.43 -0.01
N GLU A 200 8.88 0.51 1.21
CA GLU A 200 9.16 -0.38 2.37
C GLU A 200 8.00 -0.40 3.42
N ARG A 201 8.08 -1.37 4.37
CA ARG A 201 6.99 -1.94 5.22
C ARG A 201 7.11 -1.65 6.72
N CYS A 202 6.06 -1.19 7.40
CA CYS A 202 5.90 -1.21 8.86
C CYS A 202 4.65 -2.00 9.28
N MET A 203 4.81 -3.24 9.74
CA MET A 203 3.78 -4.00 10.43
C MET A 203 4.42 -4.73 11.61
N GLY A 204 3.80 -4.64 12.79
CA GLY A 204 4.28 -5.27 14.01
C GLY A 204 3.23 -5.20 15.10
N TYR A 205 3.39 -6.05 16.12
CA TYR A 205 2.53 -6.04 17.30
C TYR A 205 3.06 -5.08 18.36
N VAL A 206 2.16 -4.39 19.05
CA VAL A 206 2.47 -3.63 20.25
C VAL A 206 1.93 -4.42 21.45
N PHE A 207 2.82 -4.85 22.34
CA PHE A 207 2.42 -5.56 23.56
C PHE A 207 2.02 -4.56 24.65
N PRO A 208 1.08 -4.92 25.56
CA PRO A 208 0.72 -4.05 26.68
C PRO A 208 1.96 -3.62 27.48
N GLY A 209 2.17 -2.30 27.60
CA GLY A 209 3.30 -1.70 28.31
C GLY A 209 4.49 -1.33 27.44
N ASP A 210 4.52 -1.73 26.17
CA ASP A 210 5.56 -1.33 25.21
C ASP A 210 5.10 -0.08 24.44
N THR A 211 5.64 1.08 24.79
CA THR A 211 5.24 2.37 24.20
C THR A 211 6.43 3.05 23.54
N HIS A 212 6.22 3.57 22.34
CA HIS A 212 7.23 4.31 21.59
C HIS A 212 6.70 5.68 21.17
N GLN A 213 7.60 6.65 21.13
CA GLN A 213 7.32 7.97 20.57
C GLN A 213 7.60 7.93 19.07
N TRP A 214 6.62 8.38 18.29
CA TRP A 214 6.70 8.43 16.83
C TRP A 214 6.38 9.83 16.31
N PRO A 215 6.83 10.19 15.09
CA PRO A 215 6.53 11.48 14.49
C PRO A 215 5.03 11.74 14.40
N LYS A 216 4.67 13.01 14.63
CA LYS A 216 3.33 13.52 14.43
C LYS A 216 3.20 13.99 12.98
N TYR A 217 2.12 13.57 12.32
CA TYR A 217 1.78 13.93 10.96
C TYR A 217 0.64 14.95 11.03
N THR A 218 0.89 16.17 10.56
CA THR A 218 -0.15 17.20 10.48
C THR A 218 -0.92 17.04 9.17
N VAL A 219 -2.24 16.96 9.26
CA VAL A 219 -3.13 16.96 8.11
C VAL A 219 -3.55 18.41 7.86
N ASP A 220 -3.22 18.92 6.68
CA ASP A 220 -3.57 20.28 6.25
C ASP A 220 -4.67 20.31 5.17
N LEU A 221 -4.96 19.17 4.57
CA LEU A 221 -5.93 19.02 3.49
C LEU A 221 -6.46 17.59 3.46
N ILE A 222 -7.77 17.42 3.27
CA ILE A 222 -8.36 16.14 2.90
C ILE A 222 -9.06 16.32 1.56
N THR A 223 -8.76 15.43 0.61
CA THR A 223 -9.54 15.33 -0.63
C THR A 223 -10.14 13.93 -0.74
N HIS A 224 -11.36 13.83 -1.25
CA HIS A 224 -12.00 12.54 -1.45
C HIS A 224 -13.01 12.56 -2.60
N ARG A 225 -13.28 11.36 -3.12
CA ARG A 225 -14.38 11.11 -4.05
C ARG A 225 -15.72 11.14 -3.33
N LYS A 226 -16.82 11.35 -4.06
CA LYS A 226 -18.16 11.06 -3.55
C LYS A 226 -18.27 9.57 -3.19
N ASP A 227 -19.03 9.28 -2.13
CA ASP A 227 -19.25 7.90 -1.67
C ASP A 227 -17.93 7.15 -1.38
N ALA A 228 -16.95 7.88 -0.81
CA ALA A 228 -15.62 7.37 -0.52
C ALA A 228 -15.66 6.18 0.45
N ILE A 229 -14.88 5.14 0.11
CA ILE A 229 -14.72 3.93 0.92
C ILE A 229 -13.38 4.02 1.64
N LEU A 230 -13.37 3.91 2.96
CA LEU A 230 -12.16 3.74 3.75
C LEU A 230 -11.86 2.25 3.87
N PRO A 231 -10.87 1.70 3.13
CA PRO A 231 -10.44 0.33 3.35
C PRO A 231 -9.80 0.19 4.74
N VAL A 232 -10.18 -0.88 5.42
CA VAL A 232 -9.67 -1.21 6.75
C VAL A 232 -9.06 -2.60 6.71
N PHE A 233 -7.92 -2.72 7.35
CA PHE A 233 -7.24 -3.98 7.59
C PHE A 233 -7.11 -4.20 9.10
N ASN A 234 -7.41 -5.42 9.56
CA ASN A 234 -7.24 -5.78 10.97
C ASN A 234 -6.08 -6.78 11.15
N CYS A 235 -4.98 -6.25 11.68
CA CYS A 235 -3.72 -6.97 11.88
C CYS A 235 -3.80 -7.85 13.12
N GLY A 236 -3.90 -9.17 12.96
CA GLY A 236 -4.11 -10.06 14.10
C GLY A 236 -3.84 -11.53 13.78
N ARG A 237 -4.64 -12.42 14.38
CA ARG A 237 -4.51 -13.86 14.15
C ARG A 237 -4.73 -14.21 12.67
N LEU A 238 -4.06 -15.29 12.25
CA LEU A 238 -4.12 -15.85 10.91
C LEU A 238 -5.56 -16.14 10.46
N THR A 239 -5.94 -15.93 9.19
CA THR A 239 -5.20 -15.27 8.08
C THR A 239 -5.80 -13.90 7.77
N ASN A 240 -4.96 -12.93 7.41
CA ASN A 240 -5.24 -11.53 7.15
C ASN A 240 -4.30 -11.02 6.04
N GLU A 241 -4.45 -9.76 5.64
CA GLU A 241 -3.77 -9.13 4.50
C GLU A 241 -2.25 -9.17 4.61
N THR A 242 -1.67 -9.11 5.82
CA THR A 242 -0.24 -9.33 6.04
C THR A 242 0.18 -10.70 5.53
N PHE A 243 -0.60 -11.73 5.81
CA PHE A 243 -0.23 -13.09 5.47
C PHE A 243 -0.48 -13.42 4.00
N THR A 244 -1.57 -12.87 3.44
CA THR A 244 -2.01 -13.15 2.08
C THR A 244 -1.32 -12.29 1.03
N MET A 245 -0.82 -11.11 1.41
CA MET A 245 -0.03 -10.25 0.52
C MET A 245 1.45 -10.45 0.81
N ILE A 246 1.93 -9.96 1.95
CA ILE A 246 3.37 -9.82 2.23
C ILE A 246 4.14 -11.14 2.18
N GLY A 247 3.62 -12.21 2.77
CA GLY A 247 4.30 -13.50 2.82
C GLY A 247 4.58 -14.10 1.43
N PRO A 248 3.55 -14.31 0.59
CA PRO A 248 3.76 -14.76 -0.78
C PRO A 248 4.66 -13.82 -1.59
N LEU A 249 4.56 -12.49 -1.38
CA LEU A 249 5.45 -11.53 -2.04
C LEU A 249 6.93 -11.76 -1.69
N ALA A 250 7.23 -11.92 -0.40
CA ALA A 250 8.58 -12.20 0.06
C ALA A 250 9.10 -13.55 -0.47
N ALA A 251 8.24 -14.57 -0.52
CA ALA A 251 8.59 -15.87 -1.09
C ALA A 251 8.93 -15.78 -2.58
N ALA A 252 8.16 -15.02 -3.36
CA ALA A 252 8.45 -14.77 -4.79
C ALA A 252 9.81 -14.09 -4.98
N GLU A 253 10.12 -13.08 -4.14
CA GLU A 253 11.42 -12.39 -4.16
C GLU A 253 12.58 -13.34 -3.89
N ILE A 254 12.49 -14.09 -2.80
CA ILE A 254 13.52 -15.06 -2.40
C ILE A 254 13.72 -16.09 -3.52
N GLY A 255 12.63 -16.64 -4.08
CA GLY A 255 12.70 -17.59 -5.18
C GLY A 255 13.38 -17.02 -6.42
N PHE A 256 13.06 -15.78 -6.78
CA PHE A 256 13.70 -15.08 -7.90
C PHE A 256 15.21 -14.88 -7.66
N LEU A 257 15.59 -14.34 -6.50
CA LEU A 257 17.00 -14.07 -6.15
C LEU A 257 17.84 -15.35 -6.11
N LEU A 258 17.32 -16.43 -5.54
CA LEU A 258 18.05 -17.70 -5.49
C LEU A 258 18.27 -18.26 -6.91
N ARG A 259 17.26 -18.20 -7.78
CA ARG A 259 17.38 -18.61 -9.19
C ARG A 259 18.35 -17.73 -9.97
N SER A 260 18.36 -16.41 -9.74
CA SER A 260 19.30 -15.52 -10.43
C SER A 260 20.77 -15.78 -10.05
N GLN A 261 21.01 -16.43 -8.90
CA GLN A 261 22.33 -16.91 -8.47
C GLN A 261 22.66 -18.34 -8.96
N GLY A 262 21.84 -18.90 -9.86
CA GLY A 262 22.06 -20.23 -10.42
C GLY A 262 21.70 -21.40 -9.50
N LEU A 263 21.00 -21.14 -8.39
CA LEU A 263 20.53 -22.21 -7.50
C LEU A 263 19.32 -22.94 -8.14
N PRO A 264 19.22 -24.28 -8.00
CA PRO A 264 18.19 -25.09 -8.63
C PRO A 264 16.86 -25.04 -7.86
N ILE A 265 16.34 -23.85 -7.58
CA ILE A 265 15.08 -23.65 -6.87
C ILE A 265 13.90 -23.77 -7.82
N LYS A 266 13.05 -24.77 -7.60
CA LYS A 266 11.80 -24.94 -8.34
C LYS A 266 10.77 -23.90 -7.92
N GLU A 267 10.52 -23.81 -6.62
CA GLU A 267 9.48 -22.94 -6.04
C GLU A 267 9.93 -22.44 -4.66
N ALA A 268 9.42 -21.27 -4.27
CA ALA A 268 9.57 -20.70 -2.94
C ALA A 268 8.18 -20.28 -2.46
N TYR A 269 7.82 -20.67 -1.24
CA TYR A 269 6.50 -20.46 -0.67
C TYR A 269 6.61 -20.12 0.82
N SER A 270 5.75 -19.21 1.29
CA SER A 270 5.63 -18.82 2.70
C SER A 270 4.28 -19.30 3.22
N PRO A 271 4.21 -20.47 3.89
CA PRO A 271 2.95 -21.02 4.38
C PRO A 271 2.29 -20.06 5.33
N PHE A 272 1.04 -19.68 5.03
CA PHE A 272 0.33 -18.63 5.76
C PHE A 272 0.33 -18.93 7.25
N GLU A 273 0.04 -20.18 7.62
CA GLU A 273 -0.07 -20.69 8.98
C GLU A 273 1.22 -20.55 9.81
N SER A 274 2.36 -20.42 9.15
CA SER A 274 3.69 -20.34 9.77
C SER A 274 4.33 -18.96 9.71
N GLN A 275 3.65 -17.99 9.10
CA GLN A 275 4.14 -16.63 9.03
C GLN A 275 4.06 -15.99 10.41
N VAL A 276 5.22 -15.80 11.02
CA VAL A 276 5.36 -14.95 12.20
C VAL A 276 5.38 -13.50 11.74
N THR A 277 4.66 -12.65 12.49
CA THR A 277 4.59 -11.20 12.29
C THR A 277 5.17 -10.50 13.50
#